data_AF-A0AAD8A143-F1
#
_entry.id   AF-A0AAD8A143-F1
#
_cell.length_a   1.000
_cell.length_b   1.000
_cell.length_c   1.000
_cell.angle_alpha   90.00
_cell.angle_beta   90.00
_cell.angle_gamma   90.00
#
_symmetry.space_group_name_H-M   'P 1'
#
loop_
_entity.id
_entity.type
_entity.pdbx_description
1 polymer ?
#
loop_
_entity_poly.entity_id
_entity_poly.type
_entity_poly.pdbx_seq_one_letter_code
_entity_poly.pdbx_strand_id
1 'polypeptide(L)'
;MPELIPNMLNWFTKFVKEINKIKRIFPSAIKLNKPFYKTMITEMLGALLIPSIKVKNYKLMPLNNRTKSLIMQIVGTLSNITELTLSRGQVYITSIEIEDNIMYLNKLKKFEYKYGCTNGIIMVLGEHCKKLRELNFRWSKKVGTLCIKDLLKLTKLRNIDLPNSNITIYGYIKLLKNLKLEKICWFSTIDEILDLVPQRNLNRITSISCYTNNPTLLVRKLPRITELTLHNADTDMSALGKMSSLKVFNLIACYYKKIKFAHSIARLGEHLVELRLFGIIELRFTDIIFSCKVLKTLEIDTCQFHANSDVDVRSELPHFESLESLKLVNCGHTDEYVNLFGHYAALQRLHVQKVKAFSDMILDDAITSGRLNNLRELIVENCDFTNSKHVISAIKHSTHLQTFGNLQKMKCFEGEHGEGIKRDVRATTLDLTLISEADDYICTNMSSYRF
;
A
#
# COMPACT_ATOMS: atom_id res chain seq x y z
N MET A 1 25.37 5.90 2.97
CA MET A 1 24.44 6.99 3.37
C MET A 1 23.17 6.49 4.08
N PRO A 2 22.49 5.41 3.66
CA PRO A 2 21.26 4.93 4.32
C PRO A 2 21.43 4.60 5.80
N GLU A 3 22.59 4.07 6.20
CA GLU A 3 22.91 3.75 7.61
C GLU A 3 23.36 4.98 8.43
N LEU A 4 23.79 6.06 7.76
CA LEU A 4 24.28 7.26 8.43
C LEU A 4 23.12 8.04 9.08
N ILE A 5 21.97 8.11 8.41
CA ILE A 5 20.79 8.84 8.91
C ILE A 5 20.24 8.22 10.21
N PRO A 6 19.98 6.90 10.31
CA PRO A 6 19.60 6.27 11.56
C PRO A 6 20.61 6.49 12.69
N ASN A 7 21.92 6.39 12.39
CA ASN A 7 22.97 6.61 13.39
C ASN A 7 23.02 8.07 13.87
N MET A 8 22.88 9.04 12.97
CA MET A 8 22.81 10.46 13.32
C MET A 8 21.52 10.79 14.09
N LEU A 9 20.38 10.21 13.72
CA LEU A 9 19.12 10.37 14.45
C LEU A 9 19.20 9.73 15.85
N ASN A 10 19.89 8.59 15.99
CA ASN A 10 20.14 7.96 17.28
C ASN A 10 21.06 8.82 18.15
N TRP A 11 22.16 9.34 17.57
CA TRP A 11 23.05 10.28 18.25
C TRP A 11 22.30 11.54 18.69
N PHE A 12 21.49 12.13 17.81
CA PHE A 12 20.65 13.28 18.12
C PHE A 12 19.64 12.97 19.23
N THR A 13 19.04 11.77 19.22
CA THR A 13 18.14 11.32 20.28
C THR A 13 18.88 11.19 21.62
N LYS A 14 20.11 10.68 21.63
CA LYS A 14 20.96 10.64 22.83
C LYS A 14 21.31 12.05 23.31
N PHE A 15 21.70 12.94 22.41
CA PHE A 15 21.97 14.35 22.70
C PHE A 15 20.77 15.05 23.35
N VAL A 16 19.58 14.87 22.77
CA VAL A 16 18.33 15.41 23.35
C VAL A 16 18.03 14.78 24.71
N LYS A 17 18.32 13.49 24.94
CA LYS A 17 18.19 12.85 26.26
C LYS A 17 19.12 13.50 27.29
N GLU A 18 20.38 13.76 26.94
CA GLU A 18 21.33 14.43 27.83
C GLU A 18 20.91 15.88 28.16
N ILE A 19 20.43 16.65 27.17
CA ILE A 19 19.85 17.98 27.43
C ILE A 19 18.67 17.89 28.42
N ASN A 20 17.79 16.89 28.26
CA ASN A 20 16.68 16.69 29.20
C ASN A 20 17.15 16.26 30.60
N LYS A 21 18.27 15.54 30.72
CA LYS A 21 18.89 15.20 32.00
C LYS A 21 19.40 16.46 32.69
N ILE A 22 20.16 17.30 31.97
CA ILE A 22 20.63 18.61 32.48
C ILE A 22 19.43 19.47 32.91
N LYS A 23 18.32 19.45 32.16
CA LYS A 23 17.09 20.17 32.51
C LYS A 23 16.53 19.82 33.88
N ARG A 24 16.62 18.55 34.28
CA ARG A 24 16.12 18.09 35.58
C ARG A 24 17.00 18.57 36.72
N ILE A 25 18.31 18.70 36.47
CA ILE A 25 19.28 19.14 37.48
C ILE A 25 19.27 20.67 37.61
N PHE A 26 19.17 21.40 36.50
CA PHE A 26 19.28 22.87 36.45
C PHE A 26 18.13 23.54 35.68
N PRO A 27 16.89 23.55 36.22
CA PRO A 27 15.73 24.04 35.49
C PRO A 27 15.78 25.54 35.15
N SER A 28 16.39 26.37 36.02
CA SER A 28 16.56 27.81 35.82
C SER A 28 17.52 28.15 34.68
N ALA A 29 18.68 27.47 34.62
CA ALA A 29 19.68 27.66 33.57
C ALA A 29 19.15 27.28 32.17
N ILE A 30 18.32 26.24 32.08
CA ILE A 30 17.70 25.84 30.80
C ILE A 30 16.60 26.83 30.38
N LYS A 31 15.85 27.41 31.32
CA LYS A 31 14.83 28.41 30.99
C LYS A 31 15.47 29.65 30.36
N LEU A 32 16.60 30.10 30.88
CA LEU A 32 17.37 31.24 30.35
C LEU A 32 17.93 30.95 28.94
N ASN A 33 18.45 29.73 28.72
CA ASN A 33 19.16 29.35 27.49
C ASN A 33 18.29 28.64 26.44
N LYS A 34 16.97 28.54 26.64
CA LYS A 34 16.05 27.83 25.73
C LYS A 34 16.17 28.29 24.26
N PRO A 35 16.29 29.59 23.93
CA PRO A 35 16.46 30.05 22.55
C PRO A 35 17.76 29.57 21.91
N PHE A 36 18.86 29.56 22.67
CA PHE A 36 20.17 29.09 22.21
C PHE A 36 20.13 27.60 21.83
N TYR A 37 19.64 26.74 22.73
CA TYR A 37 19.54 25.31 22.45
C TYR A 37 18.62 25.01 21.27
N LYS A 38 17.50 25.74 21.12
CA LYS A 38 16.61 25.61 19.96
C LYS A 38 17.36 25.91 18.66
N THR A 39 18.06 27.04 18.62
CA THR A 39 18.82 27.49 17.45
C THR A 39 19.92 26.49 17.09
N MET A 40 20.75 26.09 18.07
CA MET A 40 21.82 25.12 17.85
C MET A 40 21.29 23.78 17.33
N ILE A 41 20.19 23.26 17.90
CA ILE A 41 19.53 22.05 17.42
C ILE A 41 19.06 22.21 15.97
N THR A 42 18.44 23.35 15.66
CA THR A 42 17.95 23.69 14.32
C THR A 42 19.09 23.74 13.31
N GLU A 43 20.21 24.39 13.64
CA GLU A 43 21.39 24.48 12.78
C GLU A 43 22.06 23.11 12.59
N MET A 44 22.22 22.33 13.67
CA MET A 44 22.80 20.99 13.58
C MET A 44 21.95 20.06 12.71
N LEU A 45 20.63 20.00 12.97
CA LEU A 45 19.72 19.21 12.14
C LEU A 45 19.65 19.73 10.71
N GLY A 46 19.71 21.04 10.49
CA GLY A 46 19.85 21.63 9.17
C GLY A 46 21.09 21.08 8.47
N ALA A 47 22.28 21.30 9.03
CA ALA A 47 23.55 20.84 8.47
C ALA A 47 23.56 19.31 8.19
N LEU A 48 22.97 18.51 9.08
CA LEU A 48 22.89 17.05 8.93
C LEU A 48 21.89 16.60 7.85
N LEU A 49 20.87 17.41 7.54
CA LEU A 49 19.76 17.04 6.63
C LEU A 49 19.82 17.73 5.24
N ILE A 50 20.62 18.78 5.06
CA ILE A 50 20.47 19.75 3.94
C ILE A 50 20.93 19.28 2.54
N PRO A 51 22.06 18.58 2.30
CA PRO A 51 22.50 18.45 0.90
C PRO A 51 21.80 17.37 0.07
N SER A 52 21.31 16.28 0.67
CA SER A 52 20.96 15.05 -0.09
C SER A 52 19.52 14.56 0.06
N ILE A 53 18.72 15.11 0.99
CA ILE A 53 17.38 14.58 1.27
C ILE A 53 16.35 15.13 0.29
N LYS A 54 15.98 14.31 -0.70
CA LYS A 54 14.91 14.59 -1.68
C LYS A 54 13.53 14.11 -1.23
N VAL A 55 13.50 13.03 -0.45
CA VAL A 55 12.27 12.36 0.01
C VAL A 55 12.28 12.32 1.51
N LYS A 56 11.20 12.81 2.14
CA LYS A 56 11.05 12.77 3.59
C LYS A 56 9.72 12.14 3.98
N ASN A 57 9.79 10.94 4.53
CA ASN A 57 8.65 10.18 5.00
C ASN A 57 8.68 10.05 6.52
N TYR A 58 7.82 10.81 7.21
CA TYR A 58 7.75 10.77 8.67
C TYR A 58 6.95 9.59 9.22
N LYS A 59 6.21 8.83 8.39
CA LYS A 59 5.47 7.65 8.86
C LYS A 59 6.38 6.62 9.53
N LEU A 60 7.59 6.47 9.01
CA LEU A 60 8.53 5.41 9.39
C LEU A 60 9.45 5.81 10.55
N MET A 61 9.34 7.04 11.06
CA MET A 61 10.24 7.53 12.11
C MET A 61 9.59 7.37 13.50
N PRO A 62 10.12 6.51 14.38
CA PRO A 62 9.64 6.34 15.76
C PRO A 62 10.12 7.50 16.66
N LEU A 63 9.87 8.74 16.25
CA LEU A 63 10.32 9.93 16.97
C LEU A 63 9.28 10.38 17.99
N ASN A 64 9.73 10.89 19.13
CA ASN A 64 8.85 11.56 20.09
C ASN A 64 8.32 12.89 19.51
N ASN A 65 7.23 13.38 20.08
CA ASN A 65 6.51 14.56 19.57
C ASN A 65 7.37 15.84 19.51
N ARG A 66 8.30 16.02 20.47
CA ARG A 66 9.19 17.18 20.48
C ARG A 66 10.15 17.17 19.29
N THR A 67 10.71 15.99 18.99
CA THR A 67 11.64 15.84 17.87
C THR A 67 10.93 16.09 16.55
N LYS A 68 9.67 15.65 16.42
CA LYS A 68 8.86 15.93 15.22
C LYS A 68 8.57 17.41 15.02
N SER A 69 8.19 18.14 16.08
CA SER A 69 7.99 19.59 16.02
C SER A 69 9.27 20.33 15.61
N LEU A 70 10.41 19.96 16.20
CA LEU A 70 11.71 20.52 15.81
C LEU A 70 12.03 20.23 14.36
N ILE A 71 11.84 18.99 13.90
CA ILE A 71 12.12 18.68 12.50
C ILE A 71 11.19 19.48 11.57
N MET A 72 9.91 19.68 11.92
CA MET A 72 9.01 20.49 11.10
C MET A 72 9.42 21.96 11.03
N GLN A 73 9.97 22.54 12.10
CA GLN A 73 10.53 23.90 12.07
C GLN A 73 11.73 24.02 11.12
N ILE A 74 12.40 22.91 10.82
CA ILE A 74 13.54 22.85 9.90
C ILE A 74 13.08 22.47 8.51
N VAL A 75 11.88 21.89 8.33
CA VAL A 75 11.37 21.54 7.00
C VAL A 75 11.37 22.77 6.08
N GLY A 76 11.03 23.96 6.59
CA GLY A 76 11.09 25.19 5.81
C GLY A 76 12.49 25.54 5.29
N THR A 77 13.56 25.11 5.97
CA THR A 77 14.94 25.37 5.52
C THR A 77 15.42 24.35 4.48
N LEU A 78 14.71 23.23 4.33
CA LEU A 78 15.04 22.14 3.40
C LEU A 78 14.45 22.37 2.00
N SER A 79 14.91 23.43 1.32
CA SER A 79 14.40 23.86 -0.01
C SER A 79 14.54 22.82 -1.13
N ASN A 80 15.31 21.75 -0.92
CA ASN A 80 15.53 20.66 -1.88
C ASN A 80 14.51 19.52 -1.78
N ILE A 81 13.59 19.54 -0.80
CA ILE A 81 12.57 18.49 -0.66
C ILE A 81 11.66 18.46 -1.89
N THR A 82 11.53 17.26 -2.48
CA THR A 82 10.59 17.00 -3.57
C THR A 82 9.40 16.17 -3.12
N GLU A 83 9.49 15.44 -2.00
CA GLU A 83 8.39 14.65 -1.45
C GLU A 83 8.30 14.80 0.07
N LEU A 84 7.10 15.13 0.55
CA LEU A 84 6.80 15.29 1.97
C LEU A 84 5.59 14.44 2.36
N THR A 85 5.79 13.47 3.25
CA THR A 85 4.72 12.63 3.79
C THR A 85 4.64 12.76 5.31
N LEU A 86 3.50 13.25 5.79
CA LEU A 86 3.14 13.48 7.19
C LEU A 86 2.09 12.44 7.64
N SER A 87 2.12 12.02 8.92
CA SER A 87 1.28 10.94 9.46
C SER A 87 0.35 11.42 10.59
N ARG A 88 -0.82 10.76 10.74
CA ARG A 88 -1.90 11.11 11.69
C ARG A 88 -1.49 11.02 13.16
N GLY A 89 -0.76 9.98 13.53
CA GLY A 89 -0.54 9.59 14.93
C GLY A 89 0.60 10.33 15.63
N GLN A 90 1.11 11.41 15.06
CA GLN A 90 2.47 11.82 15.36
C GLN A 90 2.63 13.31 15.69
N VAL A 91 1.56 14.09 15.71
CA VAL A 91 1.73 15.52 15.48
C VAL A 91 0.73 16.37 16.28
N TYR A 92 1.22 17.00 17.37
CA TYR A 92 0.67 18.25 17.93
C TYR A 92 1.14 19.48 17.12
N ILE A 93 1.82 19.30 15.99
CA ILE A 93 2.20 20.40 15.10
C ILE A 93 0.90 21.00 14.61
N THR A 94 0.74 22.28 14.88
CA THR A 94 -0.47 22.99 14.49
C THR A 94 -0.50 23.10 12.97
N SER A 95 -1.68 23.21 12.37
CA SER A 95 -1.76 23.47 10.94
C SER A 95 -1.00 24.74 10.56
N ILE A 96 -0.93 25.73 11.46
CA ILE A 96 -0.18 26.98 11.31
C ILE A 96 1.32 26.71 11.15
N GLU A 97 1.93 25.90 12.02
CA GLU A 97 3.36 25.57 11.89
C GLU A 97 3.67 24.88 10.55
N ILE A 98 2.73 24.08 10.03
CA ILE A 98 2.88 23.43 8.72
C ILE A 98 2.75 24.46 7.58
N GLU A 99 1.74 25.34 7.68
CA GLU A 99 1.50 26.45 6.74
C GLU A 99 2.75 27.34 6.62
N ASP A 100 3.34 27.76 7.75
CA ASP A 100 4.54 28.61 7.80
C ASP A 100 5.78 27.96 7.17
N ASN A 101 5.87 26.63 7.18
CA ASN A 101 7.06 25.93 6.69
C ASN A 101 6.91 25.45 5.23
N ILE A 102 5.70 25.11 4.78
CA ILE A 102 5.48 24.58 3.43
C ILE A 102 5.75 25.64 2.35
N MET A 103 5.56 26.93 2.64
CA MET A 103 5.77 28.00 1.65
C MET A 103 7.20 28.05 1.08
N TYR A 104 8.19 27.51 1.80
CA TYR A 104 9.57 27.45 1.34
C TYR A 104 9.88 26.22 0.46
N LEU A 105 8.95 25.26 0.34
CA LEU A 105 9.12 24.01 -0.40
C LEU A 105 8.73 24.14 -1.88
N ASN A 106 9.29 25.10 -2.59
CA ASN A 106 8.93 25.40 -3.99
C ASN A 106 9.31 24.28 -5.01
N LYS A 107 10.12 23.29 -4.60
CA LYS A 107 10.48 22.10 -5.38
C LYS A 107 9.57 20.89 -5.14
N LEU A 108 8.59 21.02 -4.23
CA LEU A 108 7.71 19.93 -3.84
C LEU A 108 6.91 19.39 -5.05
N LYS A 109 7.01 18.08 -5.28
CA LYS A 109 6.31 17.31 -6.31
C LYS A 109 5.23 16.41 -5.72
N LYS A 110 5.41 15.93 -4.48
CA LYS A 110 4.46 15.09 -3.77
C LYS A 110 4.24 15.59 -2.36
N PHE A 111 2.97 15.74 -1.98
CA PHE A 111 2.58 16.07 -0.62
C PHE A 111 1.52 15.08 -0.13
N GLU A 112 1.78 14.47 1.01
CA GLU A 112 0.81 13.62 1.70
C GLU A 112 0.65 14.07 3.15
N TYR A 113 -0.57 14.39 3.54
CA TYR A 113 -0.92 14.63 4.94
C TYR A 113 -2.34 14.12 5.23
N LYS A 114 -2.45 12.80 5.33
CA LYS A 114 -3.72 12.14 5.65
C LYS A 114 -4.22 12.61 7.02
N TYR A 115 -5.54 12.78 7.15
CA TYR A 115 -6.26 13.16 8.38
C TYR A 115 -6.00 14.56 8.95
N GLY A 116 -4.84 15.18 8.69
CA GLY A 116 -4.42 16.43 9.32
C GLY A 116 -4.45 17.67 8.42
N CYS A 117 -4.73 17.52 7.13
CA CYS A 117 -4.72 18.65 6.21
C CYS A 117 -5.87 19.64 6.47
N THR A 118 -5.64 20.92 6.18
CA THR A 118 -6.62 22.01 6.33
C THR A 118 -6.72 22.81 5.04
N ASN A 119 -7.77 23.64 4.89
CA ASN A 119 -7.85 24.61 3.79
C ASN A 119 -6.64 25.56 3.74
N GLY A 120 -6.11 25.97 4.90
CA GLY A 120 -4.94 26.84 4.99
C GLY A 120 -3.70 26.20 4.37
N ILE A 121 -3.42 24.93 4.69
CA ILE A 121 -2.33 24.16 4.08
C ILE A 121 -2.50 24.07 2.55
N ILE A 122 -3.72 23.80 2.06
CA ILE A 122 -3.99 23.74 0.62
C ILE A 122 -3.79 25.09 -0.06
N MET A 123 -4.19 26.19 0.59
CA MET A 123 -3.97 27.55 0.10
C MET A 123 -2.48 27.84 -0.06
N VAL A 124 -1.67 27.57 0.97
CA VAL A 124 -0.21 27.75 0.92
C VAL A 124 0.44 26.87 -0.16
N LEU A 125 0.05 25.60 -0.28
CA LEU A 125 0.50 24.72 -1.36
C LEU A 125 0.15 25.31 -2.74
N GLY A 126 -1.09 25.75 -2.89
CA GLY A 126 -1.60 26.39 -4.10
C GLY A 126 -0.78 27.60 -4.51
N GLU A 127 -0.32 28.40 -3.55
CA GLU A 127 0.51 29.59 -3.81
C GLU A 127 1.97 29.27 -4.10
N HIS A 128 2.61 28.42 -3.31
CA HIS A 128 4.08 28.31 -3.31
C HIS A 128 4.61 27.05 -4.02
N CYS A 129 3.80 25.99 -4.14
CA CYS A 129 4.27 24.67 -4.60
C CYS A 129 3.81 24.34 -6.03
N LYS A 130 4.08 25.21 -7.01
CA LYS A 130 3.61 25.06 -8.41
C LYS A 130 4.15 23.82 -9.16
N LYS A 131 5.11 23.09 -8.58
CA LYS A 131 5.67 21.83 -9.14
C LYS A 131 4.93 20.58 -8.66
N LEU A 132 3.93 20.73 -7.79
CA LEU A 132 3.18 19.61 -7.21
C LEU A 132 2.47 18.80 -8.31
N ARG A 133 2.69 17.49 -8.28
CA ARG A 133 2.11 16.49 -9.18
C ARG A 133 1.19 15.52 -8.44
N GLU A 134 1.49 15.25 -7.17
CA GLU A 134 0.74 14.32 -6.33
C GLU A 134 0.31 14.99 -5.03
N LEU A 135 -0.97 14.90 -4.72
CA LEU A 135 -1.55 15.47 -3.51
C LEU A 135 -2.49 14.45 -2.85
N ASN A 136 -2.16 14.06 -1.62
CA ASN A 136 -2.96 13.14 -0.83
C ASN A 136 -3.28 13.76 0.54
N PHE A 137 -4.56 14.03 0.76
CA PHE A 137 -5.06 14.51 2.06
C PHE A 137 -6.31 13.73 2.49
N ARG A 138 -6.38 12.45 2.10
CA ARG A 138 -7.48 11.55 2.47
C ARG A 138 -7.82 11.66 3.96
N TRP A 139 -9.12 11.61 4.26
CA TRP A 139 -9.68 11.72 5.61
C TRP A 139 -9.49 13.07 6.31
N SER A 140 -9.04 14.10 5.61
CA SER A 140 -8.86 15.45 6.19
C SER A 140 -10.14 16.26 6.10
N LYS A 141 -11.04 16.08 7.08
CA LYS A 141 -12.35 16.75 7.14
C LYS A 141 -12.29 18.29 7.16
N LYS A 142 -11.15 18.88 7.55
CA LYS A 142 -10.93 20.34 7.55
C LYS A 142 -10.60 20.92 6.16
N VAL A 143 -10.50 20.07 5.13
CA VAL A 143 -10.38 20.49 3.73
C VAL A 143 -11.77 20.45 3.10
N GLY A 144 -12.24 21.58 2.58
CA GLY A 144 -13.56 21.71 1.96
C GLY A 144 -13.53 22.53 0.67
N THR A 145 -14.72 22.78 0.09
CA THR A 145 -14.85 23.41 -1.24
C THR A 145 -14.23 24.82 -1.35
N LEU A 146 -14.00 25.51 -0.23
CA LEU A 146 -13.36 26.84 -0.22
C LEU A 146 -11.94 26.83 -0.82
N CYS A 147 -11.20 25.72 -0.71
CA CYS A 147 -9.83 25.61 -1.23
C CYS A 147 -9.74 25.25 -2.72
N ILE A 148 -10.88 25.04 -3.42
CA ILE A 148 -10.86 24.62 -4.84
C ILE A 148 -10.13 25.64 -5.71
N LYS A 149 -10.31 26.94 -5.46
CA LYS A 149 -9.60 28.00 -6.22
C LYS A 149 -8.08 27.88 -6.09
N ASP A 150 -7.59 27.40 -4.94
CA ASP A 150 -6.17 27.26 -4.66
C ASP A 150 -5.63 25.96 -5.24
N LEU A 151 -6.40 24.87 -5.20
CA LEU A 151 -6.08 23.63 -5.91
C LEU A 151 -5.96 23.85 -7.42
N LEU A 152 -6.79 24.71 -8.01
CA LEU A 152 -6.73 25.03 -9.44
C LEU A 152 -5.44 25.77 -9.85
N LYS A 153 -4.71 26.38 -8.90
CA LYS A 153 -3.39 26.99 -9.15
C LYS A 153 -2.31 25.93 -9.37
N LEU A 154 -2.54 24.67 -8.96
CA LEU A 154 -1.63 23.54 -9.10
C LEU A 154 -1.76 22.90 -10.49
N THR A 155 -1.44 23.64 -11.56
CA THR A 155 -1.65 23.22 -12.96
C THR A 155 -0.85 21.97 -13.38
N LYS A 156 0.20 21.62 -12.62
CA LYS A 156 1.00 20.40 -12.80
C LYS A 156 0.45 19.19 -12.06
N LEU A 157 -0.62 19.33 -11.28
CA LEU A 157 -1.23 18.24 -10.55
C LEU A 157 -1.74 17.16 -11.51
N ARG A 158 -1.43 15.91 -11.20
CA ARG A 158 -1.81 14.70 -11.96
C ARG A 158 -2.56 13.71 -11.09
N ASN A 159 -2.19 13.60 -9.82
CA ASN A 159 -2.74 12.62 -8.90
C ASN A 159 -3.37 13.34 -7.71
N ILE A 160 -4.64 13.07 -7.44
CA ILE A 160 -5.33 13.62 -6.28
C ILE A 160 -6.10 12.53 -5.51
N ASP A 161 -5.82 12.43 -4.21
CA ASP A 161 -6.48 11.51 -3.28
C ASP A 161 -7.08 12.33 -2.13
N LEU A 162 -8.38 12.61 -2.25
CA LEU A 162 -9.18 13.43 -1.35
C LEU A 162 -10.45 12.80 -0.73
N PRO A 163 -10.70 11.47 -0.77
CA PRO A 163 -11.82 10.87 -0.07
C PRO A 163 -11.92 11.26 1.39
N ASN A 164 -13.16 11.35 1.89
CA ASN A 164 -13.48 11.74 3.27
C ASN A 164 -12.92 13.11 3.69
N SER A 165 -12.87 14.04 2.72
CA SER A 165 -12.79 15.48 2.96
C SER A 165 -14.20 16.09 2.86
N ASN A 166 -14.33 17.39 3.17
CA ASN A 166 -15.57 18.15 2.98
C ASN A 166 -15.64 18.82 1.59
N ILE A 167 -14.88 18.33 0.60
CA ILE A 167 -15.01 18.79 -0.79
C ILE A 167 -16.32 18.23 -1.36
N THR A 168 -17.17 19.12 -1.86
CA THR A 168 -18.45 18.73 -2.48
C THR A 168 -18.25 18.13 -3.87
N ILE A 169 -19.26 17.40 -4.36
CA ILE A 169 -19.32 16.86 -5.74
C ILE A 169 -19.04 17.96 -6.77
N TYR A 170 -19.68 19.13 -6.65
CA TYR A 170 -19.45 20.27 -7.54
C TYR A 170 -18.01 20.81 -7.48
N GLY A 171 -17.41 20.85 -6.29
CA GLY A 171 -16.01 21.20 -6.11
C GLY A 171 -15.10 20.24 -6.87
N TYR A 172 -15.36 18.94 -6.74
CA TYR A 172 -14.61 17.90 -7.42
C TYR A 172 -14.78 17.91 -8.95
N ILE A 173 -16.00 18.11 -9.44
CA ILE A 173 -16.30 18.32 -10.88
C ILE A 173 -15.49 19.49 -11.42
N LYS A 174 -15.38 20.59 -10.66
CA LYS A 174 -14.59 21.76 -11.06
C LYS A 174 -13.10 21.41 -11.18
N LEU A 175 -12.56 20.56 -10.30
CA LEU A 175 -11.19 20.06 -10.43
C LEU A 175 -11.01 19.24 -11.71
N LEU A 176 -11.89 18.25 -11.96
CA LEU A 176 -11.83 17.40 -13.15
C LEU A 176 -11.95 18.18 -14.47
N LYS A 177 -12.75 19.24 -14.50
CA LYS A 177 -12.92 20.09 -15.68
C LYS A 177 -11.70 20.95 -16.01
N ASN A 178 -10.92 21.33 -15.00
CA ASN A 178 -9.87 22.36 -15.14
C ASN A 178 -8.45 21.81 -14.96
N LEU A 179 -8.28 20.62 -14.39
CA LEU A 179 -6.99 19.97 -14.19
C LEU A 179 -6.82 18.76 -15.12
N LYS A 180 -5.56 18.48 -15.47
CA LYS A 180 -5.17 17.34 -16.32
C LYS A 180 -4.85 16.13 -15.45
N LEU A 181 -5.83 15.64 -14.70
CA LEU A 181 -5.66 14.53 -13.76
C LEU A 181 -5.52 13.18 -14.49
N GLU A 182 -4.71 12.30 -13.92
CA GLU A 182 -4.37 10.96 -14.44
C GLU A 182 -4.78 9.88 -13.43
N LYS A 183 -4.66 10.15 -12.13
CA LYS A 183 -5.12 9.27 -11.05
C LYS A 183 -6.09 9.99 -10.11
N ILE A 184 -7.23 9.37 -9.85
CA ILE A 184 -8.28 9.95 -9.02
C ILE A 184 -8.87 8.95 -8.02
N CYS A 185 -9.30 9.45 -6.85
CA CYS A 185 -9.99 8.64 -5.85
C CYS A 185 -11.18 9.39 -5.24
N TRP A 186 -12.33 8.73 -5.14
CA TRP A 186 -13.57 9.30 -4.64
C TRP A 186 -14.41 8.27 -3.87
N PHE A 187 -14.77 8.56 -2.61
CA PHE A 187 -15.51 7.64 -1.72
C PHE A 187 -16.99 7.95 -1.56
N SER A 188 -17.61 8.37 -2.64
CA SER A 188 -19.05 8.28 -2.81
C SER A 188 -19.31 7.70 -4.19
N THR A 189 -20.57 7.54 -4.57
CA THR A 189 -20.93 7.14 -5.93
C THR A 189 -20.31 8.13 -6.92
N ILE A 190 -19.48 7.63 -7.83
CA ILE A 190 -18.82 8.46 -8.85
C ILE A 190 -19.78 8.81 -10.00
N ASP A 191 -20.93 8.14 -10.08
CA ASP A 191 -21.80 8.18 -11.25
C ASP A 191 -22.27 9.61 -11.59
N GLU A 192 -22.73 10.37 -10.59
CA GLU A 192 -23.14 11.77 -10.75
C GLU A 192 -21.99 12.65 -11.29
N ILE A 193 -20.77 12.42 -10.82
CA ILE A 193 -19.58 13.15 -11.28
C ILE A 193 -19.30 12.82 -12.75
N LEU A 194 -19.36 11.54 -13.12
CA LEU A 194 -19.08 11.11 -14.49
C LEU A 194 -20.13 11.60 -15.48
N ASP A 195 -21.38 11.71 -15.07
CA ASP A 195 -22.44 12.25 -15.92
C ASP A 195 -22.23 13.76 -16.19
N LEU A 196 -21.85 14.53 -15.16
CA LEU A 196 -21.68 15.98 -15.24
C LEU A 196 -20.33 16.45 -15.82
N VAL A 197 -19.33 15.55 -15.92
CA VAL A 197 -18.03 15.85 -16.53
C VAL A 197 -17.99 15.36 -18.00
N PRO A 198 -17.67 16.24 -18.96
CA PRO A 198 -17.49 15.84 -20.35
C PRO A 198 -16.36 14.81 -20.49
N GLN A 199 -16.56 13.79 -21.32
CA GLN A 199 -15.58 12.70 -21.51
C GLN A 199 -14.19 13.20 -21.93
N ARG A 200 -14.11 14.29 -22.71
CA ARG A 200 -12.83 14.92 -23.09
C ARG A 200 -11.96 15.35 -21.91
N ASN A 201 -12.56 15.64 -20.76
CA ASN A 201 -11.85 16.00 -19.52
C ASN A 201 -11.38 14.75 -18.76
N LEU A 202 -11.95 13.58 -19.05
CA LEU A 202 -11.67 12.31 -18.39
C LEU A 202 -10.70 11.42 -19.18
N ASN A 203 -10.39 11.76 -20.44
CA ASN A 203 -9.59 10.93 -21.35
C ASN A 203 -8.12 10.70 -20.91
N ARG A 204 -7.64 11.42 -19.90
CA ARG A 204 -6.30 11.26 -19.31
C ARG A 204 -6.29 10.35 -18.08
N ILE A 205 -7.46 10.03 -17.54
CA ILE A 205 -7.57 9.22 -16.32
C ILE A 205 -7.22 7.78 -16.70
N THR A 206 -6.14 7.28 -16.12
CA THR A 206 -5.67 5.91 -16.29
C THR A 206 -5.90 5.08 -15.03
N SER A 207 -6.08 5.73 -13.87
CA SER A 207 -6.32 5.07 -12.59
C SER A 207 -7.49 5.72 -11.84
N ILE A 208 -8.45 4.90 -11.40
CA ILE A 208 -9.56 5.35 -10.57
C ILE A 208 -9.82 4.39 -9.41
N SER A 209 -10.12 4.96 -8.24
CA SER A 209 -10.65 4.23 -7.09
C SER A 209 -11.96 4.85 -6.64
N CYS A 210 -13.07 4.10 -6.75
CA CYS A 210 -14.41 4.65 -6.53
C CYS A 210 -15.47 3.62 -6.09
N TYR A 211 -16.65 4.14 -5.73
CA TYR A 211 -17.92 3.41 -5.70
C TYR A 211 -18.70 3.72 -6.98
N THR A 212 -19.40 2.74 -7.54
CA THR A 212 -20.28 2.94 -8.71
C THR A 212 -21.48 2.02 -8.59
N ASN A 213 -22.65 2.53 -8.96
CA ASN A 213 -23.87 1.74 -9.16
C ASN A 213 -24.15 1.54 -10.65
N ASN A 214 -23.30 2.10 -11.54
CA ASN A 214 -23.45 2.03 -12.98
C ASN A 214 -22.12 1.68 -13.67
N PRO A 215 -21.70 0.41 -13.65
CA PRO A 215 -20.47 -0.03 -14.32
C PRO A 215 -20.43 0.30 -15.83
N THR A 216 -21.60 0.38 -16.49
CA THR A 216 -21.68 0.80 -17.91
C THR A 216 -21.23 2.24 -18.11
N LEU A 217 -21.49 3.12 -17.13
CA LEU A 217 -21.04 4.50 -17.16
C LEU A 217 -19.51 4.61 -17.10
N LEU A 218 -18.85 3.78 -16.27
CA LEU A 218 -17.39 3.70 -16.23
C LEU A 218 -16.81 3.33 -17.59
N VAL A 219 -17.31 2.25 -18.20
CA VAL A 219 -16.89 1.78 -19.53
C VAL A 219 -17.02 2.90 -20.56
N ARG A 220 -18.17 3.60 -20.56
CA ARG A 220 -18.47 4.66 -21.53
C ARG A 220 -17.60 5.90 -21.34
N LYS A 221 -17.43 6.36 -20.10
CA LYS A 221 -16.77 7.65 -19.79
C LYS A 221 -15.26 7.53 -19.65
N LEU A 222 -14.74 6.34 -19.35
CA LEU A 222 -13.34 6.12 -19.00
C LEU A 222 -12.70 4.97 -19.81
N PRO A 223 -12.70 5.03 -21.15
CA PRO A 223 -12.26 3.92 -22.01
C PRO A 223 -10.76 3.61 -21.94
N ARG A 224 -9.95 4.49 -21.34
CA ARG A 224 -8.47 4.38 -21.25
C ARG A 224 -7.96 3.97 -19.87
N ILE A 225 -8.85 3.57 -18.97
CA ILE A 225 -8.44 3.10 -17.65
C ILE A 225 -7.59 1.84 -17.78
N THR A 226 -6.47 1.84 -17.08
CA THR A 226 -5.57 0.70 -16.91
C THR A 226 -5.60 0.15 -15.49
N GLU A 227 -6.03 0.94 -14.51
CA GLU A 227 -6.14 0.56 -13.09
C GLU A 227 -7.51 0.97 -12.52
N LEU A 228 -8.27 0.00 -12.01
CA LEU A 228 -9.58 0.21 -11.43
C LEU A 228 -9.63 -0.39 -10.03
N THR A 229 -10.06 0.40 -9.05
CA THR A 229 -10.40 -0.09 -7.71
C THR A 229 -11.87 0.18 -7.43
N LEU A 230 -12.65 -0.87 -7.21
CA LEU A 230 -14.07 -0.78 -6.85
C LEU A 230 -14.27 -1.18 -5.39
N HIS A 231 -14.98 -0.31 -4.67
CA HIS A 231 -15.33 -0.49 -3.26
C HIS A 231 -16.82 -0.78 -3.14
N ASN A 232 -17.19 -1.75 -2.30
CA ASN A 232 -18.56 -2.13 -1.97
C ASN A 232 -19.50 -2.17 -3.19
N ALA A 233 -19.04 -2.77 -4.29
CA ALA A 233 -19.89 -2.94 -5.45
C ALA A 233 -21.06 -3.86 -5.08
N ASP A 234 -22.27 -3.41 -5.38
CA ASP A 234 -23.51 -4.12 -5.08
C ASP A 234 -24.43 -4.25 -6.30
N THR A 235 -23.92 -3.88 -7.48
CA THR A 235 -24.61 -3.93 -8.78
C THR A 235 -23.93 -4.87 -9.75
N ASP A 236 -24.64 -5.25 -10.82
CA ASP A 236 -24.12 -6.12 -11.87
C ASP A 236 -22.92 -5.49 -12.59
N MET A 237 -21.74 -6.11 -12.44
CA MET A 237 -20.49 -5.60 -13.02
C MET A 237 -20.20 -6.15 -14.41
N SER A 238 -21.08 -6.97 -15.00
CA SER A 238 -20.83 -7.64 -16.30
C SER A 238 -20.38 -6.68 -17.41
N ALA A 239 -20.82 -5.41 -17.36
CA ALA A 239 -20.41 -4.38 -18.31
C ALA A 239 -18.89 -4.10 -18.31
N LEU A 240 -18.21 -4.28 -17.17
CA LEU A 240 -16.76 -4.07 -17.05
C LEU A 240 -15.96 -5.00 -17.97
N GLY A 241 -16.53 -6.14 -18.37
CA GLY A 241 -15.94 -7.04 -19.37
C GLY A 241 -15.63 -6.38 -20.73
N LYS A 242 -16.10 -5.14 -20.97
CA LYS A 242 -15.78 -4.35 -22.17
C LYS A 242 -14.52 -3.46 -22.01
N MET A 243 -13.90 -3.40 -20.83
CA MET A 243 -12.73 -2.56 -20.56
C MET A 243 -11.42 -3.23 -21.00
N SER A 244 -11.15 -3.28 -22.30
CA SER A 244 -9.97 -3.97 -22.86
C SER A 244 -8.62 -3.38 -22.45
N SER A 245 -8.58 -2.11 -22.02
CA SER A 245 -7.36 -1.45 -21.54
C SER A 245 -7.04 -1.76 -20.07
N LEU A 246 -7.96 -2.37 -19.32
CA LEU A 246 -7.78 -2.61 -17.88
C LEU A 246 -6.72 -3.70 -17.64
N LYS A 247 -5.69 -3.36 -16.86
CA LYS A 247 -4.56 -4.26 -16.53
C LYS A 247 -4.50 -4.61 -15.06
N VAL A 248 -4.88 -3.68 -14.19
CA VAL A 248 -4.89 -3.84 -12.73
C VAL A 248 -6.31 -3.67 -12.23
N PHE A 249 -6.85 -4.70 -11.58
CA PHE A 249 -8.20 -4.65 -11.03
C PHE A 249 -8.23 -5.03 -9.56
N ASN A 250 -8.71 -4.10 -8.74
CA ASN A 250 -8.87 -4.28 -7.31
C ASN A 250 -10.36 -4.26 -6.97
N LEU A 251 -10.83 -5.28 -6.26
CA LEU A 251 -12.21 -5.37 -5.79
C LEU A 251 -12.22 -5.52 -4.27
N ILE A 252 -13.00 -4.67 -3.59
CA ILE A 252 -12.98 -4.55 -2.13
C ILE A 252 -14.39 -4.68 -1.57
N ALA A 253 -14.57 -5.58 -0.60
CA ALA A 253 -15.76 -5.78 0.21
C ALA A 253 -17.04 -5.99 -0.62
N CYS A 254 -17.05 -7.03 -1.46
CA CYS A 254 -18.16 -7.33 -2.38
C CYS A 254 -18.68 -8.76 -2.20
N TYR A 255 -19.91 -9.01 -2.64
CA TYR A 255 -20.49 -10.36 -2.69
C TYR A 255 -20.48 -10.89 -4.13
N TYR A 256 -19.69 -11.95 -4.37
CA TYR A 256 -19.28 -12.42 -5.69
C TYR A 256 -20.45 -12.66 -6.65
N LYS A 257 -21.48 -13.36 -6.18
CA LYS A 257 -22.66 -13.72 -6.98
C LYS A 257 -23.56 -12.52 -7.29
N LYS A 258 -23.74 -11.60 -6.32
CA LYS A 258 -24.60 -10.41 -6.46
C LYS A 258 -24.10 -9.49 -7.56
N ILE A 259 -22.77 -9.29 -7.62
CA ILE A 259 -22.13 -8.44 -8.63
C ILE A 259 -21.91 -9.15 -9.97
N LYS A 260 -22.30 -10.43 -10.09
CA LYS A 260 -22.07 -11.29 -11.25
C LYS A 260 -20.61 -11.25 -11.72
N PHE A 261 -19.68 -11.39 -10.79
CA PHE A 261 -18.25 -11.25 -11.07
C PHE A 261 -17.77 -12.22 -12.16
N ALA A 262 -18.29 -13.45 -12.18
CA ALA A 262 -17.99 -14.47 -13.19
C ALA A 262 -18.11 -13.95 -14.63
N HIS A 263 -19.17 -13.19 -14.96
CA HIS A 263 -19.35 -12.63 -16.30
C HIS A 263 -18.33 -11.53 -16.63
N SER A 264 -17.93 -10.77 -15.61
CA SER A 264 -16.96 -9.69 -15.75
C SER A 264 -15.56 -10.25 -15.98
N ILE A 265 -15.17 -11.21 -15.13
CA ILE A 265 -13.83 -11.80 -15.14
C ILE A 265 -13.59 -12.66 -16.37
N ALA A 266 -14.61 -13.35 -16.90
CA ALA A 266 -14.52 -14.14 -18.12
C ALA A 266 -13.97 -13.35 -19.33
N ARG A 267 -14.19 -12.02 -19.36
CA ARG A 267 -13.67 -11.13 -20.42
C ARG A 267 -12.48 -10.31 -19.96
N LEU A 268 -12.52 -9.78 -18.74
CA LEU A 268 -11.40 -9.01 -18.20
C LEU A 268 -10.12 -9.85 -18.07
N GLY A 269 -10.25 -11.11 -17.69
CA GLY A 269 -9.15 -12.03 -17.41
C GLY A 269 -8.18 -12.23 -18.57
N GLU A 270 -8.63 -12.04 -19.81
CA GLU A 270 -7.77 -12.12 -21.01
C GLU A 270 -6.66 -11.04 -21.03
N HIS A 271 -6.81 -9.98 -20.25
CA HIS A 271 -5.93 -8.81 -20.28
C HIS A 271 -5.39 -8.39 -18.92
N LEU A 272 -5.96 -8.90 -17.83
CA LEU A 272 -5.53 -8.58 -16.47
C LEU A 272 -4.15 -9.14 -16.18
N VAL A 273 -3.24 -8.25 -15.79
CA VAL A 273 -1.90 -8.58 -15.33
C VAL A 273 -1.88 -8.70 -13.80
N GLU A 274 -2.75 -7.96 -13.13
CA GLU A 274 -2.84 -7.92 -11.69
C GLU A 274 -4.30 -7.88 -11.22
N LEU A 275 -4.62 -8.78 -10.29
CA LEU A 275 -5.92 -8.90 -9.66
C LEU A 275 -5.76 -8.92 -8.16
N ARG A 276 -6.48 -8.04 -7.47
CA ARG A 276 -6.48 -7.99 -6.01
C ARG A 276 -7.89 -8.01 -5.46
N LEU A 277 -8.17 -8.93 -4.55
CA LEU A 277 -9.49 -9.21 -4.00
C LEU A 277 -9.42 -9.09 -2.49
N PHE A 278 -10.21 -8.19 -1.91
CA PHE A 278 -10.21 -7.92 -0.48
C PHE A 278 -11.62 -8.08 0.07
N GLY A 279 -11.83 -8.94 1.05
CA GLY A 279 -13.14 -9.08 1.70
C GLY A 279 -14.25 -9.57 0.77
N ILE A 280 -13.93 -10.45 -0.20
CA ILE A 280 -14.93 -11.00 -1.12
C ILE A 280 -15.61 -12.22 -0.51
N ILE A 281 -16.94 -12.22 -0.50
CA ILE A 281 -17.76 -13.32 0.00
C ILE A 281 -18.21 -14.21 -1.16
N GLU A 282 -18.18 -15.53 -0.96
CA GLU A 282 -18.49 -16.57 -1.95
C GLU A 282 -17.61 -16.50 -3.22
N LEU A 283 -16.31 -16.24 -3.03
CA LEU A 283 -15.36 -16.19 -4.12
C LEU A 283 -15.24 -17.55 -4.81
N ARG A 284 -15.54 -17.61 -6.12
CA ARG A 284 -15.27 -18.79 -6.96
C ARG A 284 -13.89 -18.65 -7.59
N PHE A 285 -12.91 -19.34 -7.02
CA PHE A 285 -11.52 -19.26 -7.48
C PHE A 285 -11.31 -19.87 -8.87
N THR A 286 -12.09 -20.90 -9.22
CA THR A 286 -12.08 -21.51 -10.55
C THR A 286 -12.34 -20.52 -11.68
N ASP A 287 -13.26 -19.57 -11.49
CA ASP A 287 -13.55 -18.54 -12.49
C ASP A 287 -12.31 -17.67 -12.78
N ILE A 288 -11.44 -17.44 -11.78
CA ILE A 288 -10.16 -16.73 -11.96
C ILE A 288 -9.19 -17.62 -12.73
N ILE A 289 -9.02 -18.87 -12.32
CA ILE A 289 -8.10 -19.81 -12.97
C ILE A 289 -8.44 -19.97 -14.46
N PHE A 290 -9.72 -20.14 -14.82
CA PHE A 290 -10.12 -20.33 -16.20
C PHE A 290 -10.05 -19.06 -17.06
N SER A 291 -10.25 -17.88 -16.45
CA SER A 291 -10.36 -16.63 -17.20
C SER A 291 -9.04 -15.87 -17.32
N CYS A 292 -8.18 -15.94 -16.30
CA CYS A 292 -7.02 -15.06 -16.12
C CYS A 292 -5.72 -15.68 -16.64
N LYS A 293 -5.57 -15.76 -17.97
CA LYS A 293 -4.49 -16.47 -18.68
C LYS A 293 -3.13 -15.75 -18.72
N VAL A 294 -3.12 -14.44 -18.45
CA VAL A 294 -1.90 -13.59 -18.50
C VAL A 294 -1.62 -12.93 -17.15
N LEU A 295 -2.27 -13.41 -16.10
CA LEU A 295 -2.19 -12.84 -14.76
C LEU A 295 -0.85 -13.17 -14.14
N LYS A 296 -0.12 -12.14 -13.70
CA LYS A 296 1.19 -12.25 -13.05
C LYS A 296 1.10 -12.12 -11.54
N THR A 297 0.18 -11.30 -11.06
CA THR A 297 0.01 -11.03 -9.62
C THR A 297 -1.43 -11.28 -9.19
N LEU A 298 -1.60 -12.11 -8.17
CA LEU A 298 -2.88 -12.38 -7.53
C LEU A 298 -2.75 -12.17 -6.02
N GLU A 299 -3.55 -11.26 -5.48
CA GLU A 299 -3.66 -11.02 -4.04
C GLU A 299 -5.10 -11.26 -3.60
N ILE A 300 -5.29 -12.13 -2.61
CA ILE A 300 -6.58 -12.44 -2.02
C ILE A 300 -6.45 -12.29 -0.51
N ASP A 301 -7.20 -11.37 0.07
CA ASP A 301 -7.13 -11.04 1.49
C ASP A 301 -8.53 -11.03 2.11
N THR A 302 -8.69 -11.75 3.22
CA THR A 302 -9.92 -11.80 4.02
C THR A 302 -11.13 -12.22 3.17
N CYS A 303 -10.92 -13.06 2.16
CA CYS A 303 -11.99 -13.58 1.31
C CYS A 303 -12.51 -14.94 1.82
N GLN A 304 -13.78 -15.22 1.52
CA GLN A 304 -14.41 -16.51 1.80
C GLN A 304 -14.68 -17.20 0.48
N PHE A 305 -14.05 -18.35 0.28
CA PHE A 305 -14.21 -19.13 -0.94
C PHE A 305 -15.56 -19.86 -0.90
N HIS A 306 -16.12 -20.09 -2.09
CA HIS A 306 -17.29 -20.95 -2.22
C HIS A 306 -16.86 -22.42 -2.03
N ALA A 307 -17.38 -23.08 -1.00
CA ALA A 307 -17.36 -24.54 -0.89
C ALA A 307 -18.26 -25.11 -1.99
N ASN A 308 -17.85 -26.16 -2.70
CA ASN A 308 -18.50 -26.74 -3.88
C ASN A 308 -17.85 -26.33 -5.21
N SER A 309 -16.61 -26.74 -5.42
CA SER A 309 -16.15 -26.97 -6.78
C SER A 309 -15.73 -28.42 -6.96
N ASP A 310 -16.67 -29.29 -7.34
CA ASP A 310 -16.39 -30.57 -8.03
C ASP A 310 -15.77 -30.32 -9.44
N VAL A 311 -15.04 -29.22 -9.60
CA VAL A 311 -14.46 -28.82 -10.86
C VAL A 311 -13.08 -29.45 -10.93
N ASP A 312 -12.94 -30.41 -11.83
CA ASP A 312 -11.66 -30.99 -12.21
C ASP A 312 -10.78 -29.88 -12.85
N VAL A 313 -9.89 -29.30 -12.04
CA VAL A 313 -8.95 -28.27 -12.47
C VAL A 313 -7.70 -28.94 -12.98
N ARG A 314 -7.54 -28.91 -14.30
CA ARG A 314 -6.38 -29.48 -15.00
C ARG A 314 -5.11 -28.65 -14.77
N SER A 315 -3.97 -29.32 -14.65
CA SER A 315 -2.68 -28.68 -14.37
C SER A 315 -2.14 -27.84 -15.54
N GLU A 316 -2.61 -28.10 -16.76
CA GLU A 316 -2.12 -27.46 -17.99
C GLU A 316 -2.80 -26.11 -18.30
N LEU A 317 -3.56 -25.55 -17.36
CA LEU A 317 -4.25 -24.28 -17.58
C LEU A 317 -3.25 -23.10 -17.64
N PRO A 318 -3.40 -22.17 -18.60
CA PRO A 318 -2.45 -21.06 -18.79
C PRO A 318 -2.22 -20.19 -17.55
N HIS A 319 -3.21 -20.10 -16.67
CA HIS A 319 -3.11 -19.37 -15.40
C HIS A 319 -1.93 -19.85 -14.53
N PHE A 320 -1.70 -21.16 -14.49
CA PHE A 320 -0.62 -21.76 -13.70
C PHE A 320 0.77 -21.48 -14.28
N GLU A 321 0.84 -21.22 -15.58
CA GLU A 321 2.07 -20.88 -16.30
C GLU A 321 2.35 -19.37 -16.31
N SER A 322 1.35 -18.52 -16.01
CA SER A 322 1.52 -17.06 -16.04
C SER A 322 1.77 -16.42 -14.66
N LEU A 323 1.28 -17.04 -13.59
CA LEU A 323 1.27 -16.42 -12.27
C LEU A 323 2.66 -16.45 -11.61
N GLU A 324 3.24 -15.27 -11.43
CA GLU A 324 4.57 -15.07 -10.83
C GLU A 324 4.49 -14.78 -9.32
N SER A 325 3.35 -14.26 -8.84
CA SER A 325 3.18 -13.79 -7.46
C SER A 325 1.78 -14.11 -6.94
N LEU A 326 1.71 -14.93 -5.89
CA LEU A 326 0.48 -15.29 -5.19
C LEU A 326 0.55 -14.87 -3.73
N LYS A 327 -0.45 -14.11 -3.28
CA LYS A 327 -0.61 -13.72 -1.89
C LYS A 327 -2.00 -14.08 -1.39
N LEU A 328 -2.06 -14.86 -0.32
CA LEU A 328 -3.28 -15.29 0.35
C LEU A 328 -3.21 -14.91 1.83
N VAL A 329 -4.14 -14.08 2.28
CA VAL A 329 -4.18 -13.61 3.67
C VAL A 329 -5.55 -13.87 4.26
N ASN A 330 -5.61 -14.52 5.43
CA ASN A 330 -6.82 -14.67 6.24
C ASN A 330 -8.05 -15.20 5.44
N CYS A 331 -7.81 -16.15 4.53
CA CYS A 331 -8.84 -16.69 3.65
C CYS A 331 -9.53 -17.92 4.28
N GLY A 332 -10.86 -17.98 4.19
CA GLY A 332 -11.68 -19.10 4.67
C GLY A 332 -12.12 -20.04 3.54
N HIS A 333 -12.44 -21.30 3.89
CA HIS A 333 -12.90 -22.36 2.97
C HIS A 333 -11.93 -22.65 1.82
N THR A 334 -10.63 -22.69 2.12
CA THR A 334 -9.56 -22.82 1.12
C THR A 334 -9.13 -24.26 0.86
N ASP A 335 -9.72 -25.24 1.54
CA ASP A 335 -9.27 -26.64 1.57
C ASP A 335 -9.20 -27.29 0.18
N GLU A 336 -10.18 -27.01 -0.69
CA GLU A 336 -10.21 -27.53 -2.08
C GLU A 336 -9.14 -26.89 -2.98
N TYR A 337 -8.68 -25.67 -2.67
CA TYR A 337 -7.88 -24.84 -3.58
C TYR A 337 -6.39 -24.84 -3.27
N VAL A 338 -5.99 -25.10 -2.03
CA VAL A 338 -4.58 -25.13 -1.62
C VAL A 338 -3.79 -26.23 -2.34
N ASN A 339 -4.45 -27.33 -2.71
CA ASN A 339 -3.83 -28.43 -3.48
C ASN A 339 -3.41 -27.98 -4.88
N LEU A 340 -3.98 -26.90 -5.40
CA LEU A 340 -3.64 -26.35 -6.72
C LEU A 340 -2.29 -25.63 -6.73
N PHE A 341 -1.66 -25.38 -5.56
CA PHE A 341 -0.36 -24.71 -5.51
C PHE A 341 0.73 -25.50 -6.22
N GLY A 342 0.63 -26.82 -6.22
CA GLY A 342 1.52 -27.70 -6.98
C GLY A 342 1.41 -27.55 -8.50
N HIS A 343 0.48 -26.74 -9.04
CA HIS A 343 0.38 -26.53 -10.49
C HIS A 343 1.16 -25.30 -10.98
N TYR A 344 1.49 -24.34 -10.12
CA TYR A 344 2.06 -23.05 -10.54
C TYR A 344 3.56 -23.12 -10.87
N ALA A 345 3.89 -23.51 -12.10
CA ALA A 345 5.27 -23.65 -12.57
C ALA A 345 6.06 -22.32 -12.62
N ALA A 346 5.38 -21.19 -12.86
CA ALA A 346 6.02 -19.88 -12.97
C ALA A 346 6.13 -19.09 -11.64
N LEU A 347 5.67 -19.68 -10.53
CA LEU A 347 5.54 -18.96 -9.27
C LEU A 347 6.92 -18.59 -8.69
N GLN A 348 7.13 -17.30 -8.45
CA GLN A 348 8.36 -16.77 -7.86
C GLN A 348 8.16 -16.26 -6.44
N ARG A 349 6.95 -15.77 -6.11
CA ARG A 349 6.62 -15.23 -4.80
C ARG A 349 5.35 -15.88 -4.27
N LEU A 350 5.45 -16.53 -3.12
CA LEU A 350 4.30 -17.10 -2.42
C LEU A 350 4.23 -16.52 -1.01
N HIS A 351 3.16 -15.80 -0.71
CA HIS A 351 2.88 -15.28 0.62
C HIS A 351 1.56 -15.87 1.12
N VAL A 352 1.62 -16.67 2.17
CA VAL A 352 0.45 -17.24 2.82
C VAL A 352 0.41 -16.84 4.29
N GLN A 353 -0.65 -16.17 4.72
CA GLN A 353 -0.83 -15.71 6.09
C GLN A 353 -2.21 -16.11 6.61
N LYS A 354 -2.28 -16.77 7.77
CA LYS A 354 -3.54 -17.15 8.44
C LYS A 354 -4.48 -17.97 7.54
N VAL A 355 -3.93 -18.82 6.68
CA VAL A 355 -4.68 -19.77 5.84
C VAL A 355 -4.50 -21.14 6.46
N LYS A 356 -5.51 -21.63 7.20
CA LYS A 356 -5.41 -22.87 7.97
C LYS A 356 -5.21 -24.12 7.10
N ALA A 357 -5.84 -24.14 5.92
CA ALA A 357 -5.72 -25.26 4.98
C ALA A 357 -4.29 -25.41 4.44
N PHE A 358 -3.46 -24.37 4.48
CA PHE A 358 -2.09 -24.45 4.02
C PHE A 358 -1.21 -25.08 5.12
N SER A 359 -0.88 -26.36 4.91
CA SER A 359 -0.18 -27.22 5.87
C SER A 359 1.19 -27.67 5.36
N ASP A 360 1.94 -28.34 6.24
CA ASP A 360 3.23 -28.95 5.93
C ASP A 360 3.19 -29.90 4.73
N MET A 361 2.14 -30.73 4.64
CA MET A 361 1.98 -31.74 3.58
C MET A 361 1.82 -31.09 2.21
N ILE A 362 0.98 -30.06 2.12
CA ILE A 362 0.72 -29.36 0.84
C ILE A 362 1.98 -28.65 0.36
N LEU A 363 2.75 -28.06 1.27
CA LEU A 363 4.02 -27.45 0.91
C LEU A 363 4.99 -28.52 0.37
N ASP A 364 5.16 -29.64 1.08
CA ASP A 364 6.07 -30.72 0.67
C ASP A 364 5.66 -31.35 -0.67
N ASP A 365 4.37 -31.59 -0.90
CA ASP A 365 3.84 -32.08 -2.18
C ASP A 365 4.13 -31.10 -3.33
N ALA A 366 3.95 -29.80 -3.09
CA ALA A 366 4.23 -28.77 -4.09
C ALA A 366 5.73 -28.63 -4.41
N ILE A 367 6.60 -28.92 -3.44
CA ILE A 367 8.05 -28.91 -3.61
C ILE A 367 8.55 -30.16 -4.32
N THR A 368 8.13 -31.34 -3.84
CA THR A 368 8.58 -32.65 -4.36
C THR A 368 8.14 -32.89 -5.79
N SER A 369 7.01 -32.29 -6.21
CA SER A 369 6.58 -32.27 -7.61
C SER A 369 7.45 -31.39 -8.52
N GLY A 370 8.42 -30.64 -7.97
CA GLY A 370 9.33 -29.76 -8.72
C GLY A 370 8.66 -28.52 -9.31
N ARG A 371 7.42 -28.23 -8.92
CA ARG A 371 6.62 -27.15 -9.54
C ARG A 371 6.89 -25.78 -8.91
N LEU A 372 7.49 -25.75 -7.72
CA LEU A 372 7.97 -24.54 -7.06
C LEU A 372 9.47 -24.25 -7.30
N ASN A 373 10.09 -24.85 -8.33
CA ASN A 373 11.53 -24.66 -8.61
C ASN A 373 11.92 -23.19 -8.86
N ASN A 374 10.98 -22.37 -9.33
CA ASN A 374 11.19 -20.95 -9.59
C ASN A 374 10.98 -20.04 -8.38
N LEU A 375 10.61 -20.61 -7.22
CA LEU A 375 10.28 -19.86 -6.03
C LEU A 375 11.51 -19.12 -5.47
N ARG A 376 11.40 -17.79 -5.39
CA ARG A 376 12.44 -16.89 -4.85
C ARG A 376 12.09 -16.34 -3.49
N GLU A 377 10.79 -16.20 -3.20
CA GLU A 377 10.31 -15.66 -1.94
C GLU A 377 9.16 -16.52 -1.42
N LEU A 378 9.32 -16.99 -0.19
CA LEU A 378 8.29 -17.72 0.54
C LEU A 378 8.08 -17.06 1.90
N ILE A 379 6.88 -16.51 2.11
CA ILE A 379 6.48 -15.91 3.39
C ILE A 379 5.29 -16.69 3.91
N VAL A 380 5.47 -17.32 5.08
CA VAL A 380 4.41 -18.10 5.73
C VAL A 380 4.21 -17.58 7.14
N GLU A 381 2.98 -17.23 7.50
CA GLU A 381 2.68 -16.68 8.82
C GLU A 381 1.38 -17.25 9.38
N ASN A 382 1.40 -17.75 10.62
CA ASN A 382 0.21 -18.21 11.33
C ASN A 382 -0.64 -19.24 10.55
N CYS A 383 0.01 -20.10 9.77
CA CYS A 383 -0.58 -21.27 9.10
C CYS A 383 -0.42 -22.53 9.96
N ASP A 384 -1.02 -23.66 9.55
CA ASP A 384 -1.01 -24.91 10.32
C ASP A 384 0.26 -25.74 10.06
N PHE A 385 1.41 -25.12 10.31
CA PHE A 385 2.73 -25.75 10.22
C PHE A 385 3.10 -26.32 11.58
N THR A 386 3.25 -27.64 11.63
CA THR A 386 3.54 -28.39 12.85
C THR A 386 4.97 -28.94 12.86
N ASN A 387 5.59 -29.07 11.69
CA ASN A 387 6.85 -29.79 11.54
C ASN A 387 7.89 -29.02 10.72
N SER A 388 8.98 -28.63 11.39
CA SER A 388 10.10 -27.90 10.79
C SER A 388 10.84 -28.65 9.69
N LYS A 389 10.71 -29.99 9.60
CA LYS A 389 11.37 -30.80 8.57
C LYS A 389 10.90 -30.43 7.16
N HIS A 390 9.62 -30.12 6.97
CA HIS A 390 9.09 -29.74 5.66
C HIS A 390 9.56 -28.34 5.25
N VAL A 391 9.77 -27.44 6.21
CA VAL A 391 10.39 -26.14 5.95
C VAL A 391 11.84 -26.30 5.52
N ILE A 392 12.62 -27.18 6.18
CA ILE A 392 13.98 -27.50 5.73
C ILE A 392 13.96 -28.16 4.35
N SER A 393 13.00 -29.05 4.09
CA SER A 393 12.79 -29.66 2.76
C SER A 393 12.57 -28.59 1.69
N ALA A 394 11.73 -27.59 1.97
CA ALA A 394 11.49 -26.45 1.09
C ALA A 394 12.76 -25.69 0.74
N ILE A 395 13.56 -25.39 1.77
CA ILE A 395 14.81 -24.65 1.60
C ILE A 395 15.84 -25.46 0.79
N LYS A 396 15.92 -26.77 1.01
CA LYS A 396 16.87 -27.65 0.31
C LYS A 396 16.51 -27.88 -1.15
N HIS A 397 15.22 -28.01 -1.47
CA HIS A 397 14.77 -28.32 -2.83
C HIS A 397 14.56 -27.05 -3.68
N SER A 398 14.33 -25.89 -3.07
CA SER A 398 14.15 -24.62 -3.78
C SER A 398 15.49 -23.94 -4.06
N THR A 399 16.17 -24.32 -5.14
CA THR A 399 17.51 -23.80 -5.50
C THR A 399 17.57 -22.30 -5.77
N HIS A 400 16.42 -21.66 -5.98
CA HIS A 400 16.31 -20.22 -6.27
C HIS A 400 15.76 -19.40 -5.10
N LEU A 401 15.52 -20.01 -3.94
CA LEU A 401 14.93 -19.33 -2.79
C LEU A 401 15.92 -18.32 -2.20
N GLN A 402 15.53 -17.04 -2.23
CA GLN A 402 16.33 -15.90 -1.75
C GLN A 402 15.78 -15.33 -0.44
N THR A 403 14.46 -15.42 -0.23
CA THR A 403 13.79 -14.86 0.93
C THR A 403 12.89 -15.90 1.59
N PHE A 404 13.08 -16.09 2.89
CA PHE A 404 12.18 -16.87 3.73
C PHE A 404 11.73 -16.03 4.93
N GLY A 405 10.45 -15.66 4.96
CA GLY A 405 9.92 -14.68 5.91
C GLY A 405 9.04 -15.26 7.01
N ASN A 406 8.97 -14.53 8.13
CA ASN A 406 8.07 -14.74 9.28
C ASN A 406 8.30 -16.02 10.11
N LEU A 407 9.53 -16.54 10.09
CA LEU A 407 9.95 -17.69 10.91
C LEU A 407 9.57 -17.59 12.38
N GLN A 408 9.71 -16.40 12.97
CA GLN A 408 9.45 -16.20 14.40
C GLN A 408 7.97 -16.35 14.78
N LYS A 409 7.07 -16.29 13.80
CA LYS A 409 5.62 -16.44 13.99
C LYS A 409 5.15 -17.87 13.66
N MET A 410 6.05 -18.77 13.29
CA MET A 410 5.73 -20.18 13.07
C MET A 410 5.91 -20.95 14.37
N LYS A 411 4.87 -21.68 14.80
CA LYS A 411 4.88 -22.46 16.06
C LYS A 411 6.05 -23.45 16.12
N CYS A 412 6.45 -24.03 14.98
CA CYS A 412 7.55 -24.99 14.90
C CYS A 412 8.97 -24.37 15.07
N PHE A 413 9.07 -23.04 15.17
CA PHE A 413 10.33 -22.31 15.36
C PHE A 413 10.47 -21.69 16.76
N GLU A 414 9.56 -22.03 17.68
CA GLU A 414 9.67 -21.63 19.09
C GLU A 414 10.77 -22.46 19.80
N GLY A 415 11.57 -21.81 20.65
CA GLY A 415 12.59 -22.47 21.49
C GLY A 415 13.87 -22.91 20.76
N GLU A 416 14.54 -23.94 21.29
CA GLU A 416 15.86 -24.42 20.80
C GLU A 416 15.82 -24.96 19.36
N HIS A 417 14.67 -25.47 18.92
CA HIS A 417 14.48 -25.97 17.55
C HIS A 417 14.63 -24.87 16.50
N GLY A 418 14.17 -23.65 16.79
CA GLY A 418 14.30 -22.51 15.88
C GLY A 418 15.76 -22.11 15.62
N GLU A 419 16.61 -22.18 16.64
CA GLU A 419 18.04 -21.88 16.50
C GLU A 419 18.78 -22.96 15.69
N GLY A 420 18.39 -24.23 15.83
CA GLY A 420 18.89 -25.31 14.99
C GLY A 420 18.63 -25.05 13.51
N ILE A 421 17.40 -24.68 13.15
CA ILE A 421 17.04 -24.43 11.75
C ILE A 421 17.73 -23.18 11.22
N LYS A 422 17.84 -22.10 11.99
CA LYS A 422 18.62 -20.92 11.57
C LYS A 422 20.08 -21.28 11.28
N ARG A 423 20.67 -22.18 12.08
CA ARG A 423 22.02 -22.68 11.85
C ARG A 423 22.10 -23.51 10.58
N ASP A 424 21.17 -24.44 10.39
CA ASP A 424 21.12 -25.30 9.20
C ASP A 424 20.93 -24.49 7.92
N VAL A 425 20.05 -23.48 7.95
CA VAL A 425 19.80 -22.55 6.85
C VAL A 425 21.05 -21.74 6.52
N ARG A 426 21.72 -21.17 7.52
CA ARG A 426 22.98 -20.43 7.31
C ARG A 426 24.09 -21.33 6.76
N ALA A 427 24.09 -22.61 7.10
CA ALA A 427 25.05 -23.59 6.62
C ALA A 427 24.76 -24.07 5.18
N THR A 428 23.48 -24.10 4.77
CA THR A 428 23.07 -24.63 3.46
C THR A 428 22.93 -23.56 2.39
N THR A 429 22.57 -22.33 2.74
CA THR A 429 22.27 -21.29 1.75
C THR A 429 22.77 -19.92 2.24
N LEU A 430 23.99 -19.53 1.84
CA LEU A 430 24.62 -18.27 2.26
C LEU A 430 23.85 -17.01 1.85
N ASP A 431 23.03 -17.09 0.79
CA ASP A 431 22.28 -15.96 0.24
C ASP A 431 20.83 -15.85 0.75
N LEU A 432 20.38 -16.75 1.64
CA LEU A 432 19.00 -16.72 2.12
C LEU A 432 18.79 -15.61 3.15
N THR A 433 17.94 -14.64 2.82
CA THR A 433 17.52 -13.58 3.73
C THR A 433 16.36 -14.08 4.59
N LEU A 434 16.62 -14.20 5.89
CA LEU A 434 15.60 -14.50 6.90
C LEU A 434 14.98 -13.20 7.41
N ILE A 435 13.70 -12.99 7.11
CA ILE A 435 12.96 -11.80 7.57
C ILE A 435 12.15 -12.19 8.81
N SER A 436 12.46 -11.57 9.97
CA SER A 436 11.78 -11.86 11.25
C SER A 436 10.34 -11.36 11.26
N GLU A 437 10.11 -10.19 10.68
CA GLU A 437 8.81 -9.58 10.47
C GLU A 437 8.82 -9.03 9.05
N ALA A 438 8.08 -9.66 8.14
CA ALA A 438 7.72 -8.99 6.91
C ALA A 438 6.89 -7.78 7.34
N ASP A 439 7.52 -6.60 7.34
CA ASP A 439 6.85 -5.33 7.61
C ASP A 439 5.50 -5.35 6.87
N ASP A 440 4.43 -4.97 7.56
CA ASP A 440 3.05 -4.81 7.05
C ASP A 440 2.97 -3.67 5.99
N TYR A 441 3.92 -3.62 5.05
CA TYR A 441 4.09 -2.59 4.03
C TYR A 441 2.89 -2.49 3.09
N ILE A 442 1.98 -3.47 3.11
CA ILE A 442 0.84 -3.53 2.17
C ILE A 442 -0.50 -3.30 2.87
N CYS A 443 -0.62 -3.56 4.18
CA CYS A 443 -1.90 -3.43 4.89
C CYS A 443 -2.22 -2.02 5.39
N THR A 444 -1.24 -1.11 5.48
CA THR A 444 -1.45 0.23 6.07
C THR A 444 -2.29 1.20 5.22
N ASN A 445 -2.66 0.85 3.98
CA ASN A 445 -3.65 1.62 3.22
C ASN A 445 -5.06 0.99 3.22
N MET A 446 -5.24 -0.25 3.71
CA MET A 446 -6.53 -0.95 3.67
C MET A 446 -7.11 -1.34 5.03
N SER A 447 -6.32 -1.38 6.10
CA SER A 447 -6.83 -1.54 7.47
C SER A 447 -7.75 -0.40 7.94
N SER A 448 -7.91 0.67 7.16
CA SER A 448 -8.92 1.73 7.38
C SER A 448 -10.31 1.43 6.80
N TYR A 449 -10.54 0.26 6.20
CA TYR A 449 -11.84 -0.17 5.66
C TYR A 449 -12.56 -1.21 6.52
N ARG A 450 -12.26 -1.26 7.82
CA ARG A 450 -13.13 -1.97 8.76
C ARG A 450 -14.45 -1.18 8.84
N PHE A 451 -15.49 -1.75 8.22
CA PHE A 451 -16.88 -1.28 8.33
C PHE A 451 -17.43 -1.55 9.72
#